data_AF-A0A5C7PPQ3-F1
#
_entry.id   AF-A0A5C7PPQ3-F1
#
_cell.length_a   1.000
_cell.length_b   1.000
_cell.length_c   1.000
_cell.angle_alpha   90.00
_cell.angle_beta   90.00
_cell.angle_gamma   90.00
#
_symmetry.space_group_name_H-M   'P 1'
#
loop_
_entity.id
_entity.type
_entity.pdbx_description
1 polymer ?
#
loop_
_entity_poly.entity_id
_entity_poly.type
_entity_poly.pdbx_seq_one_letter_code
_entity_poly.pdbx_strand_id
1 'polypeptide(L)'
;MAFPTVTDVTAGDTAVSTTRTITLPTGIVEKDLLLALHAAGQSMTHTWPAGWTELFDVGGFSGGYRIADGTEDGSTINVTTSAAARAGAYMVHCFTGGSFIPPEQSNATFSNTAAADCPNLDFHAAGASIDSTWMAVAMCLNAGGDNGGVWPTDYNDNQLRYPNSTGGLSGCVISSTRNLAAASENPGAYPVLGNSGRAFTIGIALATPSLVYNSRRNHHLLVR
;
A
#
# COMPACT_ATOMS: atom_id res chain seq x y z
N MET A 1 -15.98 -11.60 -11.21
CA MET A 1 -14.75 -10.80 -11.29
C MET A 1 -14.98 -9.60 -10.40
N ALA A 2 -14.30 -9.55 -9.27
CA ALA A 2 -14.50 -8.56 -8.21
C ALA A 2 -13.13 -8.04 -7.81
N PHE A 3 -12.95 -6.73 -7.93
CA PHE A 3 -11.73 -6.05 -7.49
C PHE A 3 -11.83 -5.76 -5.99
N PRO A 4 -10.69 -5.74 -5.27
CA PRO A 4 -10.62 -5.07 -3.99
C PRO A 4 -11.21 -3.66 -4.04
N THR A 5 -11.79 -3.20 -2.94
CA THR A 5 -12.38 -1.85 -2.85
C THR A 5 -11.92 -1.17 -1.59
N VAL A 6 -11.43 0.07 -1.72
CA VAL A 6 -11.11 0.92 -0.55
C VAL A 6 -12.41 1.30 0.16
N THR A 7 -12.53 1.00 1.45
CA THR A 7 -13.71 1.32 2.26
C THR A 7 -13.50 2.53 3.16
N ASP A 8 -12.29 2.69 3.70
CA ASP A 8 -11.94 3.79 4.59
C ASP A 8 -10.43 4.10 4.48
N VAL A 9 -10.06 5.34 4.77
CA VAL A 9 -8.66 5.78 4.80
C VAL A 9 -8.43 6.72 5.96
N THR A 10 -7.38 6.46 6.72
CA THR A 10 -6.88 7.39 7.74
C THR A 10 -5.51 7.91 7.36
N ALA A 11 -5.23 9.17 7.66
CA ALA A 11 -3.94 9.79 7.41
C ALA A 11 -3.62 10.76 8.53
N GLY A 12 -2.33 11.00 8.76
CA GLY A 12 -1.91 11.82 9.89
C GLY A 12 -0.42 12.07 9.94
N ASP A 13 -0.03 12.92 10.88
CA ASP A 13 1.37 13.16 11.21
C ASP A 13 1.82 12.23 12.34
N THR A 14 3.09 11.81 12.32
CA THR A 14 3.76 11.16 13.46
C THR A 14 4.83 12.09 14.03
N ALA A 15 4.80 12.33 15.34
CA ALA A 15 5.79 13.18 16.02
C ALA A 15 7.21 12.60 15.94
N VAL A 16 8.23 13.45 16.16
CA VAL A 16 9.64 13.03 16.29
C VAL A 16 9.77 12.05 17.44
N SER A 17 10.02 10.79 17.11
CA SER A 17 10.06 9.68 18.08
C SER A 17 10.67 8.44 17.42
N THR A 18 11.19 7.51 18.21
CA THR A 18 11.45 6.14 17.76
C THR A 18 10.19 5.29 17.70
N THR A 19 9.09 5.76 18.29
CA THR A 19 7.78 5.11 18.25
C THR A 19 6.81 6.00 17.48
N ARG A 20 6.36 5.51 16.33
CA ARG A 20 5.48 6.21 15.39
C ARG A 20 4.06 5.67 15.54
N THR A 21 3.21 6.41 16.22
CA THR A 21 1.82 6.04 16.43
C THR A 21 1.00 6.39 15.18
N ILE A 22 0.38 5.38 14.58
CA ILE A 22 -0.43 5.48 13.37
C ILE A 22 -1.87 5.15 13.76
N THR A 23 -2.81 6.02 13.40
CA THR A 23 -4.24 5.76 13.58
C THR A 23 -4.72 4.79 12.49
N LEU A 24 -5.52 3.80 12.87
CA LEU A 24 -6.14 2.86 11.94
C LEU A 24 -7.51 3.36 11.47
N PRO A 25 -7.97 2.94 10.27
CA PRO A 25 -9.34 3.15 9.82
C PRO A 25 -10.37 2.61 10.81
N THR A 26 -11.59 3.15 10.77
CA THR A 26 -12.69 2.65 11.60
C THR A 26 -13.49 1.59 10.85
N GLY A 27 -14.22 0.74 11.58
CA GLY A 27 -15.09 -0.25 10.96
C GLY A 27 -14.34 -1.39 10.25
N ILE A 28 -13.11 -1.68 10.67
CA ILE A 28 -12.32 -2.82 10.18
C ILE A 28 -13.06 -4.11 10.50
N VAL A 29 -13.28 -4.94 9.49
CA VAL A 29 -13.91 -6.25 9.62
C VAL A 29 -12.88 -7.35 9.37
N GLU A 30 -13.08 -8.52 10.00
CA GLU A 30 -12.29 -9.72 9.69
C GLU A 30 -12.19 -9.93 8.18
N LYS A 31 -10.98 -10.19 7.69
CA LYS A 31 -10.55 -10.36 6.28
C LYS A 31 -10.41 -9.10 5.46
N ASP A 32 -10.69 -7.92 5.99
CA ASP A 32 -10.26 -6.70 5.33
C ASP A 32 -8.72 -6.65 5.25
N LEU A 33 -8.18 -6.04 4.20
CA LEU A 33 -6.75 -5.77 4.08
C LEU A 33 -6.47 -4.33 4.53
N LEU A 34 -5.64 -4.18 5.55
CA LEU A 34 -5.05 -2.90 5.94
C LEU A 34 -3.71 -2.75 5.23
N LEU A 35 -3.53 -1.62 4.55
CA LEU A 35 -2.26 -1.22 3.93
C LEU A 35 -1.83 0.12 4.52
N ALA A 36 -0.77 0.10 5.32
CA ALA A 36 -0.19 1.28 5.94
C ALA A 36 1.06 1.73 5.20
N LEU A 37 1.14 3.03 4.97
CA LEU A 37 2.22 3.75 4.30
C LEU A 37 2.77 4.78 5.29
N HIS A 38 4.08 4.82 5.49
CA HIS A 38 4.73 5.73 6.44
C HIS A 38 5.97 6.38 5.80
N ALA A 39 5.99 7.71 5.82
CA ALA A 39 7.05 8.55 5.28
C ALA A 39 7.62 9.45 6.38
N ALA A 40 8.78 9.12 6.92
CA ALA A 40 9.38 9.87 8.04
C ALA A 40 10.80 10.41 7.75
N GLY A 41 11.19 10.36 6.47
CA GLY A 41 12.27 11.14 5.87
C GLY A 41 13.60 11.14 6.62
N GLN A 42 14.40 10.09 6.40
CA GLN A 42 15.85 9.90 6.69
C GLN A 42 16.16 8.39 6.52
N SER A 43 17.43 8.00 6.32
CA SER A 43 17.80 6.58 6.27
C SER A 43 17.69 5.90 7.64
N MET A 44 16.49 5.48 8.01
CA MET A 44 16.19 4.64 9.17
C MET A 44 15.40 3.41 8.72
N THR A 45 15.40 2.40 9.58
CA THR A 45 14.62 1.17 9.39
C THR A 45 13.37 1.22 10.25
N HIS A 46 12.31 0.58 9.77
CA HIS A 46 11.04 0.42 10.45
C HIS A 46 10.93 -0.99 11.02
N THR A 47 10.12 -1.14 12.05
CA THR A 47 9.77 -2.43 12.64
C THR A 47 8.30 -2.38 12.93
N TRP A 48 7.55 -3.15 12.14
CA TRP A 48 6.10 -3.26 12.23
C TRP A 48 5.69 -4.12 13.45
N PRO A 49 4.56 -3.81 14.10
CA PRO A 49 4.11 -4.56 15.26
C PRO A 49 3.63 -5.97 14.88
N ALA A 50 3.44 -6.83 15.89
CA ALA A 50 3.02 -8.21 15.68
C ALA A 50 1.75 -8.32 14.82
N GLY A 51 1.76 -9.28 13.88
CA GLY A 51 0.70 -9.54 12.93
C GLY A 51 0.58 -8.51 11.79
N TRP A 52 1.49 -7.55 11.70
CA TRP A 52 1.76 -6.82 10.46
C TRP A 52 2.94 -7.44 9.74
N THR A 53 2.87 -7.44 8.42
CA THR A 53 3.96 -7.85 7.53
C THR A 53 4.52 -6.61 6.87
N GLU A 54 5.85 -6.42 6.96
CA GLU A 54 6.52 -5.38 6.20
C GLU A 54 6.44 -5.68 4.70
N LEU A 55 6.02 -4.69 3.93
CA LEU A 55 5.97 -4.75 2.47
C LEU A 55 7.26 -4.17 1.87
N PHE A 56 7.69 -3.01 2.34
CA PHE A 56 8.97 -2.40 1.98
C PHE A 56 9.48 -1.51 3.10
N ASP A 57 10.80 -1.30 3.13
CA ASP A 57 11.46 -0.33 3.99
C ASP A 57 12.72 0.20 3.31
N VAL A 58 12.67 1.44 2.83
CA VAL A 58 13.70 1.99 1.97
C VAL A 58 13.87 3.50 2.17
N GLY A 59 14.99 3.88 2.79
CA GLY A 59 15.39 5.28 2.94
C GLY A 59 14.40 6.13 3.75
N GLY A 60 13.81 5.57 4.81
CA GLY A 60 12.86 6.28 5.69
C GLY A 60 11.42 6.27 5.20
N PHE A 61 11.14 5.46 4.17
CA PHE A 61 9.82 5.20 3.65
C PHE A 61 9.53 3.72 3.86
N SER A 62 8.41 3.40 4.50
CA SER A 62 8.02 2.01 4.73
C SER A 62 6.54 1.81 4.47
N GLY A 63 6.22 0.61 4.01
CA GLY A 63 4.86 0.13 3.90
C GLY A 63 4.74 -1.20 4.65
N GLY A 64 3.60 -1.43 5.26
CA GLY A 64 3.26 -2.66 5.93
C GLY A 64 1.80 -2.99 5.69
N TYR A 65 1.46 -4.28 5.73
CA TYR A 65 0.09 -4.71 5.56
C TYR A 65 -0.33 -5.72 6.63
N ARG A 66 -1.64 -5.82 6.84
CA ARG A 66 -2.26 -6.82 7.70
C ARG A 66 -3.58 -7.24 7.09
N ILE A 67 -3.81 -8.55 7.00
CA ILE A 67 -5.16 -9.09 6.77
C ILE A 67 -5.82 -9.18 8.13
N ALA A 68 -6.92 -8.46 8.30
CA ALA A 68 -7.61 -8.34 9.58
C ALA A 68 -8.13 -9.69 10.05
N ASP A 69 -7.96 -9.99 11.33
CA ASP A 69 -8.41 -11.24 11.96
C ASP A 69 -9.48 -11.01 13.05
N GLY A 70 -9.94 -9.77 13.18
CA GLY A 70 -10.91 -9.36 14.19
C GLY A 70 -10.28 -8.99 15.54
N THR A 71 -8.95 -9.03 15.65
CA THR A 71 -8.20 -8.60 16.84
C THR A 71 -7.66 -7.18 16.74
N GLU A 72 -8.08 -6.42 15.72
CA GLU A 72 -7.79 -5.00 15.57
C GLU A 72 -8.61 -4.15 16.57
N ASP A 73 -8.46 -4.46 17.86
CA ASP A 73 -9.22 -3.91 18.99
C ASP A 73 -8.79 -2.47 19.38
N GLY A 74 -7.70 -1.99 18.79
CA GLY A 74 -7.16 -0.65 18.99
C GLY A 74 -7.40 0.29 17.80
N SER A 75 -7.59 1.57 18.08
CA SER A 75 -7.65 2.62 17.06
C SER A 75 -6.28 3.03 16.51
N THR A 76 -5.19 2.46 17.04
CA THR A 76 -3.81 2.86 16.69
C THR A 76 -2.85 1.68 16.74
N ILE A 77 -1.78 1.76 15.96
CA ILE A 77 -0.61 0.89 16.03
C ILE A 77 0.67 1.71 16.27
N ASN A 78 1.72 1.03 16.75
CA ASN A 78 3.03 1.63 16.93
C ASN A 78 4.05 0.99 16.00
N VAL A 79 4.56 1.76 15.04
CA VAL A 79 5.71 1.37 14.21
C VAL A 79 6.97 1.90 14.88
N THR A 80 7.93 1.01 15.12
CA THR A 80 9.21 1.40 15.74
C THR A 80 10.22 1.76 14.65
N THR A 81 10.97 2.85 14.83
CA THR A 81 12.06 3.23 13.94
C THR A 81 13.40 3.13 14.65
N SER A 82 14.47 2.76 13.92
CA SER A 82 15.81 2.57 14.51
C SER A 82 16.46 3.85 15.04
N ALA A 83 15.93 5.02 14.66
CA ALA A 83 16.31 6.31 15.21
C ALA A 83 15.10 7.25 15.27
N ALA A 84 15.17 8.25 16.15
CA ALA A 84 14.25 9.37 16.13
C ALA A 84 14.62 10.30 14.97
N ALA A 85 13.94 10.13 13.83
CA ALA A 85 14.04 11.05 12.70
C ALA A 85 13.03 12.19 12.84
N ARG A 86 12.94 13.03 11.82
CA ARG A 86 11.93 14.09 11.69
C ARG A 86 10.52 13.53 11.87
N ALA A 87 9.56 14.38 12.21
CA ALA A 87 8.17 13.96 12.19
C ALA A 87 7.78 13.57 10.74
N GLY A 88 6.94 12.55 10.65
CA GLY A 88 6.57 11.89 9.40
C GLY A 88 5.10 12.03 9.09
N ALA A 89 4.71 11.55 7.92
CA ALA A 89 3.33 11.41 7.48
C ALA A 89 2.98 9.93 7.33
N TYR A 90 1.73 9.57 7.56
CA TYR A 90 1.21 8.24 7.27
C TYR A 90 -0.11 8.29 6.51
N MET A 91 -0.43 7.18 5.85
CA MET A 91 -1.73 6.89 5.27
C MET A 91 -2.02 5.39 5.46
N VAL A 92 -3.21 5.03 5.91
CA VAL A 92 -3.65 3.64 6.07
C VAL A 92 -4.94 3.45 5.29
N HIS A 93 -4.90 2.56 4.31
CA HIS A 93 -6.06 2.16 3.51
C HIS A 93 -6.66 0.88 4.08
N CYS A 94 -7.98 0.84 4.20
CA CYS A 94 -8.74 -0.38 4.43
C CYS A 94 -9.37 -0.84 3.11
N PHE A 95 -9.08 -2.08 2.70
CA PHE A 95 -9.66 -2.71 1.53
C PHE A 95 -10.58 -3.85 1.94
N THR A 96 -11.71 -3.97 1.25
CA THR A 96 -12.60 -5.11 1.36
C THR A 96 -12.73 -5.83 0.02
N GLY A 97 -13.44 -6.97 0.01
CA GLY A 97 -13.74 -7.73 -1.21
C GLY A 97 -13.68 -9.25 -1.05
N GLY A 98 -13.13 -9.74 0.06
CA GLY A 98 -13.06 -11.18 0.37
C GLY A 98 -11.70 -11.59 0.91
N SER A 99 -11.26 -12.80 0.58
CA SER A 99 -9.93 -13.28 0.97
C SER A 99 -8.87 -12.64 0.08
N PHE A 100 -7.88 -11.98 0.67
CA PHE A 100 -6.76 -11.39 -0.04
C PHE A 100 -5.61 -12.38 -0.25
N ILE A 101 -4.87 -12.20 -1.34
CA ILE A 101 -3.48 -12.66 -1.42
C ILE A 101 -2.55 -11.54 -0.92
N PRO A 102 -1.33 -11.87 -0.45
CA PRO A 102 -0.37 -10.84 -0.04
C PRO A 102 -0.21 -9.77 -1.13
N PRO A 103 -0.29 -8.48 -0.79
CA PRO A 103 0.04 -7.43 -1.74
C PRO A 103 1.51 -7.54 -2.13
N GLU A 104 1.82 -7.15 -3.35
CA GLU A 104 3.19 -7.07 -3.87
C GLU A 104 3.45 -5.64 -4.33
N GLN A 105 4.73 -5.26 -4.33
CA GLN A 105 5.19 -3.93 -4.67
C GLN A 105 6.33 -3.99 -5.69
N SER A 106 6.44 -2.97 -6.54
CA SER A 106 7.63 -2.76 -7.35
C SER A 106 8.81 -2.24 -6.51
N ASN A 107 10.02 -2.36 -7.06
CA ASN A 107 11.19 -1.71 -6.47
C ASN A 107 10.99 -0.20 -6.43
N ALA A 108 11.38 0.48 -5.35
CA ALA A 108 11.24 1.92 -5.28
C ALA A 108 12.09 2.64 -6.34
N THR A 109 11.51 3.58 -7.09
CA THR A 109 12.32 4.61 -7.77
C THR A 109 12.68 5.70 -6.78
N PHE A 110 13.72 6.47 -7.10
CA PHE A 110 14.11 7.66 -6.37
C PHE A 110 14.37 8.80 -7.34
N SER A 111 13.86 9.98 -7.02
CA SER A 111 14.17 11.21 -7.74
C SER A 111 14.27 12.37 -6.76
N ASN A 112 15.21 13.28 -7.01
CA ASN A 112 15.42 14.52 -6.26
C ASN A 112 15.30 15.79 -7.10
N THR A 113 15.02 15.65 -8.40
CA THR A 113 14.94 16.76 -9.37
C THR A 113 13.67 16.72 -10.22
N ALA A 114 13.01 15.57 -10.28
CA ALA A 114 11.80 15.36 -11.07
C ALA A 114 10.76 14.53 -10.30
N ALA A 115 9.59 14.40 -10.88
CA ALA A 115 8.61 13.38 -10.55
C ALA A 115 9.24 11.99 -10.37
N ALA A 116 8.96 11.32 -9.25
CA ALA A 116 9.33 9.92 -9.08
C ALA A 116 8.37 9.04 -9.91
N ASP A 117 8.93 8.18 -10.74
CA ASP A 117 8.19 7.26 -11.61
C ASP A 117 7.64 6.08 -10.81
N CYS A 118 6.35 5.77 -10.85
CA CYS A 118 5.87 4.52 -10.23
C CYS A 118 6.30 3.37 -11.13
N PRO A 119 7.30 2.56 -10.75
CA PRO A 119 7.92 1.63 -11.68
C PRO A 119 7.02 0.43 -11.92
N ASN A 120 7.22 -0.22 -13.07
CA ASN A 120 6.48 -1.43 -13.44
C ASN A 120 6.52 -2.49 -12.34
N LEU A 121 5.37 -3.05 -12.00
CA LEU A 121 5.22 -4.25 -11.18
C LEU A 121 4.71 -5.39 -12.06
N ASP A 122 5.48 -6.47 -12.14
CA ASP A 122 5.01 -7.74 -12.70
C ASP A 122 4.35 -8.55 -11.56
N PHE A 123 3.03 -8.40 -11.44
CA PHE A 123 2.27 -8.85 -10.28
C PHE A 123 1.94 -10.34 -10.37
N HIS A 124 2.30 -11.07 -9.31
CA HIS A 124 2.27 -12.52 -9.26
C HIS A 124 2.97 -13.14 -10.47
N ALA A 125 4.26 -13.46 -10.30
CA ALA A 125 5.22 -13.95 -11.32
C ALA A 125 4.81 -15.17 -12.19
N ALA A 126 3.54 -15.62 -12.15
CA ALA A 126 2.97 -16.72 -12.93
C ALA A 126 2.23 -16.28 -14.23
N GLY A 127 2.23 -14.99 -14.60
CA GLY A 127 1.85 -14.53 -15.94
C GLY A 127 0.35 -14.59 -16.29
N ALA A 128 -0.51 -14.88 -15.32
CA ALA A 128 -1.96 -14.81 -15.51
C ALA A 128 -2.48 -13.41 -15.15
N SER A 129 -3.38 -12.87 -15.99
CA SER A 129 -4.12 -11.67 -15.63
C SER A 129 -5.03 -11.95 -14.44
N ILE A 130 -4.91 -11.15 -13.38
CA ILE A 130 -5.74 -11.23 -12.17
C ILE A 130 -6.45 -9.89 -11.98
N ASP A 131 -7.74 -9.93 -11.63
CA ASP A 131 -8.51 -8.75 -11.24
C ASP A 131 -7.85 -8.08 -10.02
N SER A 132 -7.12 -6.99 -10.27
CA SER A 132 -6.31 -6.33 -9.25
C SER A 132 -6.70 -4.86 -9.13
N THR A 133 -6.69 -4.37 -7.89
CA THR A 133 -6.62 -2.95 -7.61
C THR A 133 -5.15 -2.57 -7.58
N TRP A 134 -4.74 -1.77 -8.56
CA TRP A 134 -3.40 -1.24 -8.64
C TRP A 134 -3.36 0.10 -7.93
N MET A 135 -2.34 0.29 -7.11
CA MET A 135 -2.10 1.53 -6.38
C MET A 135 -0.78 2.13 -6.81
N ALA A 136 -0.84 3.33 -7.36
CA ALA A 136 0.32 4.20 -7.49
C ALA A 136 0.55 4.87 -6.13
N VAL A 137 1.80 4.95 -5.69
CA VAL A 137 2.20 5.62 -4.45
C VAL A 137 3.40 6.51 -4.70
N ALA A 138 3.36 7.73 -4.19
CA ALA A 138 4.54 8.60 -4.05
C ALA A 138 4.68 9.06 -2.61
N MET A 139 5.92 9.06 -2.12
CA MET A 139 6.29 9.59 -0.81
C MET A 139 7.43 10.58 -0.92
N CYS A 140 7.34 11.71 -0.24
CA CYS A 140 8.34 12.78 -0.37
C CYS A 140 8.98 13.21 0.96
N LEU A 141 10.18 13.79 0.87
CA LEU A 141 11.01 14.20 2.00
C LEU A 141 10.77 15.63 2.49
N ASN A 142 9.95 16.46 1.86
CA ASN A 142 9.69 17.83 2.34
C ASN A 142 8.21 18.16 2.24
N ALA A 143 7.65 18.74 3.30
CA ALA A 143 6.31 19.31 3.27
C ALA A 143 6.24 20.41 2.19
N GLY A 144 5.26 20.34 1.29
CA GLY A 144 5.01 21.36 0.25
C GLY A 144 5.67 21.14 -1.10
N GLY A 145 6.37 20.02 -1.33
CA GLY A 145 6.91 19.67 -2.65
C GLY A 145 5.93 18.92 -3.55
N ASP A 146 4.65 18.95 -3.21
CA ASP A 146 3.55 18.30 -3.90
C ASP A 146 2.71 19.34 -4.68
N ASN A 147 2.91 19.41 -5.99
CA ASN A 147 2.03 20.16 -6.89
C ASN A 147 0.70 19.42 -7.00
N GLY A 148 -0.30 19.88 -6.25
CA GLY A 148 -1.57 19.18 -6.09
C GLY A 148 -2.31 18.85 -7.37
N GLY A 149 -3.07 17.76 -7.30
CA GLY A 149 -4.18 17.47 -8.22
C GLY A 149 -3.78 16.85 -9.56
N VAL A 150 -2.54 16.39 -9.70
CA VAL A 150 -2.09 15.71 -10.92
C VAL A 150 -1.66 14.28 -10.60
N TRP A 151 -2.29 13.32 -11.28
CA TRP A 151 -2.23 11.90 -11.00
C TRP A 151 -1.71 11.14 -12.21
N PRO A 152 -1.17 9.92 -12.03
CA PRO A 152 -0.86 9.06 -13.16
C PRO A 152 -2.10 8.84 -14.05
N THR A 153 -1.89 8.69 -15.36
CA THR A 153 -2.98 8.53 -16.33
C THR A 153 -3.86 7.34 -15.96
N ASP A 154 -5.18 7.53 -16.00
CA ASP A 154 -6.21 6.54 -15.66
C ASP A 154 -6.28 6.10 -14.17
N TYR A 155 -5.51 6.72 -13.28
CA TYR A 155 -5.63 6.51 -11.83
C TYR A 155 -6.64 7.49 -11.23
N ASN A 156 -7.92 7.29 -11.56
CA ASN A 156 -9.00 8.21 -11.20
C ASN A 156 -9.65 7.91 -9.83
N ASP A 157 -9.37 6.75 -9.24
CA ASP A 157 -9.98 6.31 -7.99
C ASP A 157 -9.07 6.61 -6.78
N ASN A 158 -9.67 6.87 -5.62
CA ASN A 158 -8.98 7.02 -4.33
C ASN A 158 -7.73 7.93 -4.40
N GLN A 159 -7.86 9.02 -5.14
CA GLN A 159 -6.85 10.07 -5.29
C GLN A 159 -6.69 10.83 -3.96
N LEU A 160 -5.70 10.42 -3.17
CA LEU A 160 -5.47 10.91 -1.82
C LEU A 160 -4.08 11.49 -1.68
N ARG A 161 -4.02 12.57 -0.91
CA ARG A 161 -2.80 13.33 -0.65
C ARG A 161 -2.81 13.78 0.79
N TYR A 162 -1.75 13.45 1.50
CA TYR A 162 -1.48 13.95 2.83
C TYR A 162 -0.10 14.61 2.88
N PRO A 163 -0.03 15.95 2.75
CA PRO A 163 1.18 16.67 3.09
C PRO A 163 1.33 16.68 4.61
N ASN A 164 2.54 16.48 5.11
CA ASN A 164 2.78 16.69 6.52
C ASN A 164 2.44 18.15 6.91
N SER A 165 1.67 18.34 7.98
CA SER A 165 1.12 19.64 8.38
C SER A 165 1.89 20.33 9.50
N THR A 166 2.83 19.64 10.13
CA THR A 166 3.55 20.14 11.30
C THR A 166 4.84 20.88 10.85
N GLY A 167 5.16 22.02 11.50
CA GLY A 167 6.25 22.90 11.05
C GLY A 167 7.64 22.26 11.14
N GLY A 168 8.46 22.40 10.08
CA GLY A 168 9.86 21.95 10.03
C GLY A 168 10.10 20.56 9.44
N LEU A 169 9.15 20.01 8.66
CA LEU A 169 9.03 18.56 8.47
C LEU A 169 9.26 18.00 7.07
N SER A 170 9.56 16.69 7.12
CA SER A 170 9.90 15.84 6.01
C SER A 170 8.87 14.72 5.89
N GLY A 171 8.01 14.78 4.88
CA GLY A 171 7.02 13.73 4.66
C GLY A 171 5.85 14.20 3.82
N CYS A 172 5.49 13.44 2.80
CA CYS A 172 4.13 13.40 2.29
C CYS A 172 3.84 11.98 1.85
N VAL A 173 2.57 11.59 1.86
CA VAL A 173 2.09 10.35 1.27
C VAL A 173 1.01 10.70 0.26
N ILE A 174 1.18 10.22 -0.96
CA ILE A 174 0.26 10.40 -2.08
C ILE A 174 -0.06 9.02 -2.63
N SER A 175 -1.33 8.74 -2.87
CA SER A 175 -1.78 7.48 -3.44
C SER A 175 -2.93 7.70 -4.40
N SER A 176 -3.03 6.86 -5.41
CA SER A 176 -4.22 6.76 -6.25
C SER A 176 -4.35 5.32 -6.72
N THR A 177 -5.57 4.89 -7.01
CA THR A 177 -5.85 3.52 -7.44
C THR A 177 -6.53 3.45 -8.79
N ARG A 178 -6.44 2.29 -9.43
CA ARG A 178 -7.32 1.88 -10.52
C ARG A 178 -7.58 0.38 -10.46
N ASN A 179 -8.75 -0.04 -10.91
CA ASN A 179 -9.09 -1.46 -11.05
C ASN A 179 -8.76 -1.92 -12.48
N LEU A 180 -7.87 -2.90 -12.61
CA LEU A 180 -7.46 -3.44 -13.90
C LEU A 180 -7.08 -4.92 -13.78
N ALA A 181 -7.62 -5.74 -14.68
CA ALA A 181 -7.21 -7.13 -14.85
C ALA A 181 -5.94 -7.20 -15.72
N ALA A 182 -4.78 -7.26 -15.08
CA ALA A 182 -3.48 -7.32 -15.75
C ALA A 182 -2.50 -8.21 -14.99
N ALA A 183 -1.48 -8.72 -15.70
CA ALA A 183 -0.35 -9.44 -15.08
C ALA A 183 0.80 -8.48 -14.71
N SER A 184 0.80 -7.27 -15.27
CA SER A 184 1.75 -6.23 -14.92
C SER A 184 1.12 -4.85 -15.07
N GLU A 185 1.71 -3.88 -14.37
CA GLU A 185 1.23 -2.51 -14.37
C GLU A 185 2.38 -1.52 -14.21
N ASN A 186 2.32 -0.45 -14.98
CA ASN A 186 3.18 0.70 -14.84
C ASN A 186 2.29 1.96 -14.83
N PRO A 187 1.99 2.52 -13.64
CA PRO A 187 1.23 3.77 -13.54
C PRO A 187 1.91 4.93 -14.27
N GLY A 188 3.24 4.88 -14.40
CA GLY A 188 4.05 6.00 -14.80
C GLY A 188 4.27 6.97 -13.66
N ALA A 189 4.84 8.13 -13.99
CA ALA A 189 5.23 9.09 -12.99
C ALA A 189 4.03 9.80 -12.38
N TYR A 190 4.11 10.04 -11.07
CA TYR A 190 3.34 11.13 -10.49
C TYR A 190 3.87 12.42 -11.08
N PRO A 191 3.09 13.22 -11.82
CA PRO A 191 3.55 14.49 -12.42
C PRO A 191 3.86 15.61 -11.40
N VAL A 192 4.19 15.24 -10.16
CA VAL A 192 4.67 16.09 -9.08
C VAL A 192 6.13 16.46 -9.31
N LEU A 193 6.41 17.72 -9.63
CA LEU A 193 7.77 18.22 -9.87
C LEU A 193 8.38 18.83 -8.61
N GLY A 194 9.66 18.57 -8.35
CA GLY A 194 10.49 19.43 -7.51
C GLY A 194 10.76 18.99 -6.07
N ASN A 195 10.61 17.70 -5.73
CA ASN A 195 10.94 17.23 -4.38
C ASN A 195 11.62 15.85 -4.36
N SER A 196 12.50 15.64 -3.39
CA SER A 196 13.10 14.33 -3.14
C SER A 196 12.05 13.35 -2.65
N GLY A 197 11.89 12.24 -3.36
CA GLY A 197 10.88 11.25 -3.03
C GLY A 197 11.11 9.88 -3.66
N ARG A 198 10.24 8.95 -3.29
CA ARG A 198 10.18 7.59 -3.82
C ARG A 198 8.80 7.30 -4.35
N ALA A 199 8.72 6.51 -5.41
CA ALA A 199 7.46 6.04 -5.95
C ALA A 199 7.46 4.51 -6.06
N PHE A 200 6.26 3.96 -5.93
CA PHE A 200 5.97 2.53 -5.89
C PHE A 200 4.70 2.25 -6.67
N THR A 201 4.63 1.07 -7.26
CA THR A 201 3.40 0.44 -7.73
C THR A 201 3.10 -0.70 -6.78
N ILE A 202 1.88 -0.77 -6.26
CA ILE A 202 1.42 -1.85 -5.38
C ILE A 202 0.25 -2.55 -6.05
N GLY A 203 0.34 -3.88 -6.18
CA GLY A 203 -0.74 -4.74 -6.66
C GLY A 203 -1.51 -5.33 -5.48
N ILE A 204 -2.83 -5.25 -5.56
CA ILE A 204 -3.74 -5.76 -4.52
C ILE A 204 -4.80 -6.61 -5.21
N ALA A 205 -4.95 -7.86 -4.79
CA ALA A 205 -5.92 -8.78 -5.38
C ALA A 205 -6.56 -9.71 -4.36
N LEU A 206 -7.68 -10.28 -4.76
CA LEU A 206 -8.35 -11.32 -4.03
C LEU A 206 -7.80 -12.69 -4.43
N ALA A 207 -7.75 -13.61 -3.48
CA ALA A 207 -7.53 -15.02 -3.75
C ALA A 207 -8.65 -15.53 -4.67
N THR A 208 -8.26 -16.16 -5.78
CA THR A 208 -9.23 -16.86 -6.61
C THR A 208 -9.80 -18.02 -5.80
N PRO A 209 -11.14 -18.20 -5.77
CA PRO A 209 -11.71 -19.40 -5.19
C PRO A 209 -11.12 -20.58 -5.98
N SER A 210 -10.32 -21.41 -5.34
CA SER A 210 -9.85 -22.63 -5.98
C SER A 210 -11.09 -23.41 -6.39
N LEU A 211 -11.25 -23.68 -7.69
CA LEU A 211 -12.25 -24.63 -8.14
C LEU A 211 -11.86 -25.97 -7.50
N VAL A 212 -12.50 -26.30 -6.39
CA VAL A 212 -12.44 -27.62 -5.78
C VAL A 212 -13.01 -28.56 -6.83
N TYR A 213 -12.13 -29.09 -7.67
CA TYR A 213 -12.47 -30.04 -8.70
C TYR A 213 -12.93 -31.31 -7.98
N ASN A 214 -14.25 -31.54 -8.01
CA ASN A 214 -14.90 -32.73 -7.49
C ASN A 214 -14.32 -33.97 -8.18
N SER A 215 -13.24 -34.55 -7.65
CA SER A 215 -12.69 -35.84 -8.12
C SER A 215 -13.52 -37.05 -7.66
N ARG A 216 -14.75 -36.85 -7.20
CA ARG A 216 -15.66 -37.92 -6.79
C ARG A 216 -16.81 -38.11 -7.78
N ARG A 217 -16.52 -38.70 -8.93
CA ARG A 217 -17.47 -39.55 -9.69
C ARG A 217 -16.74 -40.18 -10.87
N ASN A 218 -16.30 -41.43 -10.68
CA ASN A 218 -16.50 -42.55 -11.61
C ASN A 218 -15.73 -43.79 -11.11
N HIS A 219 -16.20 -44.35 -9.99
CA HIS A 219 -16.04 -45.78 -9.71
C HIS A 219 -17.41 -46.44 -9.82
N HIS A 220 -17.79 -46.80 -11.05
CA HIS A 220 -18.79 -47.81 -11.35
C HIS A 220 -18.50 -48.39 -12.74
N LEU A 221 -18.80 -49.70 -12.91
CA LEU A 221 -18.54 -50.62 -14.03
C LEU A 221 -17.12 -51.23 -14.03
N LEU A 222 -16.89 -52.55 -13.96
CA LEU A 222 -17.74 -53.74 -14.04
C LEU A 222 -17.20 -54.82 -13.07
N VAL A 223 -18.12 -55.43 -12.31
CA VAL A 223 -17.92 -56.77 -11.73
C VAL A 223 -18.21 -57.78 -12.85
N ARG A 224 -17.39 -58.83 -12.88
CA ARG A 224 -17.38 -59.94 -13.84
C ARG A 224 -18.69 -60.72 -13.91
#